data_AF-A0A3L7TT00-F1
#
_entry.id   AF-A0A3L7TT00-F1
#
_cell.length_a   1.000
_cell.length_b   1.000
_cell.length_c   1.000
_cell.angle_alpha   90.00
_cell.angle_beta   90.00
_cell.angle_gamma   90.00
#
_symmetry.space_group_name_H-M   'P 1'
#
loop_
_entity.id
_entity.type
_entity.pdbx_description
1 polymer ?
#
loop_
_entity_poly.entity_id
_entity_poly.type
_entity_poly.pdbx_seq_one_letter_code
_entity_poly.pdbx_strand_id
1 'polypeptide(L)'
;MRCKTCDHILWNHEPARDGSPRLCSECGTRYAPSDFDFVRGKVEFCCPHCRTAYFGTSPRGHLEPNAFMCAECAQPITMDECVLRGYGVADERLAMLPTGVPWLSGHSWRRRWWATVGIGMGRPNRLNGMFNSEPRLADAARFLALHGWLSAAPTAVFFLLTMAWPLLNGSGAGIDMAVVAVFYVAMPLSLYLLAWSGAFAASLVGRAHGLSAGRAFELCAYSSGPLVFFCVPCVGGVAYVWWAIAAVVAMSEAVPLGKGVAVVMMGLLGFFFLGIVLIAFIVFSGFWW
;
A
#
# COMPACT_ATOMS: atom_id res chain seq x y z
N MET A 1 18.84 -4.39 -3.47
CA MET A 1 18.06 -5.56 -3.84
C MET A 1 17.53 -6.17 -2.56
N ARG A 2 16.22 -6.22 -2.42
CA ARG A 2 15.53 -6.81 -1.27
C ARG A 2 14.49 -7.79 -1.78
N CYS A 3 14.29 -8.90 -1.08
CA CYS A 3 13.31 -9.90 -1.48
C CYS A 3 11.91 -9.28 -1.56
N LYS A 4 11.21 -9.49 -2.68
CA LYS A 4 9.83 -8.99 -2.85
C LYS A 4 8.86 -9.63 -1.85
N THR A 5 9.19 -10.79 -1.26
CA THR A 5 8.36 -11.49 -0.28
C THR A 5 8.68 -11.09 1.16
N CYS A 6 9.91 -11.24 1.63
CA CYS A 6 10.27 -11.03 3.04
C CYS A 6 11.13 -9.79 3.32
N ASP A 7 11.48 -9.01 2.28
CA ASP A 7 12.32 -7.82 2.37
C ASP A 7 13.78 -8.04 2.80
N HIS A 8 14.23 -9.29 2.93
CA HIS A 8 15.63 -9.61 3.21
C HIS A 8 16.57 -9.06 2.13
N ILE A 9 17.75 -8.58 2.53
CA ILE A 9 18.75 -8.02 1.62
C ILE A 9 19.31 -9.15 0.74
N LEU A 10 19.42 -8.89 -0.57
CA LEU A 10 19.89 -9.89 -1.56
C LEU A 10 21.16 -9.45 -2.30
N TRP A 11 21.79 -8.36 -1.87
CA TRP A 11 23.05 -7.88 -2.46
C TRP A 11 24.18 -8.87 -2.23
N ASN A 12 25.15 -8.94 -3.15
CA ASN A 12 26.31 -9.83 -3.06
C ASN A 12 26.01 -11.34 -3.02
N HIS A 13 24.78 -11.79 -3.31
CA HIS A 13 24.50 -13.22 -3.43
C HIS A 13 25.09 -13.75 -4.74
N GLU A 14 25.87 -14.82 -4.64
CA GLU A 14 26.39 -15.55 -5.79
C GLU A 14 25.27 -16.38 -6.48
N PRO A 15 25.33 -16.57 -7.81
CA PRO A 15 24.45 -17.53 -8.47
C PRO A 15 24.73 -18.96 -7.96
N ALA A 16 23.72 -19.82 -8.01
CA ALA A 16 23.91 -21.21 -7.62
C ALA A 16 24.83 -21.94 -8.63
N ARG A 17 25.76 -22.75 -8.12
CA ARG A 17 26.77 -23.44 -8.95
C ARG A 17 26.19 -24.49 -9.91
N ASP A 18 25.02 -25.00 -9.58
CA ASP A 18 24.28 -26.02 -10.33
C ASP A 18 23.32 -25.41 -11.38
N GLY A 19 23.34 -24.09 -11.55
CA GLY A 19 22.41 -23.37 -12.43
C GLY A 19 20.99 -23.28 -11.87
N SER A 20 20.76 -23.68 -10.62
CA SER A 20 19.45 -23.52 -9.99
C SER A 20 19.10 -22.04 -9.75
N PRO A 21 17.80 -21.68 -9.70
CA PRO A 21 17.39 -20.31 -9.40
C PRO A 21 17.88 -19.88 -8.02
N ARG A 22 18.27 -18.61 -7.87
CA ARG A 22 18.64 -18.07 -6.56
C ARG A 22 17.44 -18.12 -5.63
N LEU A 23 17.67 -18.54 -4.40
CA LEU A 23 16.68 -18.57 -3.33
C LEU A 23 17.01 -17.49 -2.31
N CYS A 24 15.99 -16.81 -1.82
CA CYS A 24 16.14 -15.96 -0.64
C CYS A 24 16.50 -16.83 0.58
N SER A 25 17.59 -16.48 1.26
CA SER A 25 18.09 -17.17 2.47
C SER A 25 17.06 -17.25 3.59
N GLU A 26 16.19 -16.25 3.72
CA GLU A 26 15.19 -16.19 4.80
C GLU A 26 13.90 -16.94 4.47
N CYS A 27 13.34 -16.75 3.27
CA CYS A 27 12.00 -17.24 2.95
C CYS A 27 11.96 -18.27 1.81
N GLY A 28 13.12 -18.65 1.26
CA GLY A 28 13.24 -19.63 0.18
C GLY A 28 12.60 -19.20 -1.15
N THR A 29 12.12 -17.95 -1.27
CA THR A 29 11.49 -17.48 -2.51
C THR A 29 12.53 -17.35 -3.62
N ARG A 30 12.23 -17.92 -4.79
CA ARG A 30 13.05 -17.77 -6.00
C ARG A 30 13.09 -16.32 -6.46
N TYR A 31 14.25 -15.88 -6.92
CA TYR A 31 14.41 -14.56 -7.53
C TYR A 31 15.50 -14.55 -8.59
N ALA A 32 15.41 -13.61 -9.52
CA ALA A 32 16.46 -13.28 -10.47
C ALA A 32 16.76 -11.76 -10.43
N PRO A 33 18.00 -11.33 -10.69
CA PRO A 33 18.32 -9.90 -10.88
C PRO A 33 17.38 -9.17 -11.86
N SER A 34 16.98 -9.83 -12.95
CA SER A 34 16.04 -9.32 -13.97
C SER A 34 14.64 -9.01 -13.42
N ASP A 35 14.26 -9.59 -12.28
CA ASP A 35 12.99 -9.30 -11.63
C ASP A 35 12.95 -7.90 -11.02
N PHE A 36 14.10 -7.29 -10.73
CA PHE A 36 14.18 -6.02 -10.02
C PHE A 36 14.45 -4.86 -10.98
N ASP A 37 13.97 -3.67 -10.63
CA ASP A 37 14.31 -2.45 -11.34
C ASP A 37 15.39 -1.71 -10.55
N PHE A 38 16.34 -1.10 -11.24
CA PHE A 38 17.49 -0.43 -10.65
C PHE A 38 17.60 1.00 -11.13
N VAL A 39 18.22 1.86 -10.31
CA VAL A 39 18.57 3.22 -10.74
C VAL A 39 19.72 3.10 -11.74
N ARG A 40 19.56 3.71 -12.92
CA ARG A 40 20.53 3.66 -14.02
C ARG A 40 21.94 4.05 -13.53
N GLY A 41 22.92 3.19 -13.81
CA GLY A 41 24.32 3.41 -13.43
C GLY A 41 24.63 3.36 -11.93
N LYS A 42 23.69 2.93 -11.08
CA LYS A 42 23.91 2.79 -9.62
C LYS A 42 24.10 1.36 -9.16
N VAL A 43 24.10 0.40 -10.07
CA VAL A 43 24.31 -1.02 -9.80
C VAL A 43 25.44 -1.55 -10.66
N GLU A 44 26.38 -2.22 -10.01
CA GLU A 44 27.38 -3.06 -10.64
C GLU A 44 26.84 -4.47 -10.77
N PHE A 45 26.91 -5.00 -11.99
CA PHE A 45 26.70 -6.40 -12.32
C PHE A 45 28.09 -7.01 -12.48
N CYS A 46 28.60 -7.62 -11.41
CA CYS A 46 29.92 -8.23 -11.41
C CYS A 46 29.88 -9.61 -12.06
N CYS A 47 30.79 -9.87 -12.99
CA CYS A 47 31.00 -11.20 -13.58
C CYS A 47 31.21 -12.25 -12.46
N PRO A 48 30.49 -13.38 -12.46
CA PRO A 48 30.64 -14.40 -11.42
C PRO A 48 32.02 -15.08 -11.42
N HIS A 49 32.77 -15.01 -12.54
CA HIS A 49 34.06 -15.69 -12.69
C HIS A 49 35.26 -14.83 -12.29
N CYS A 50 35.30 -13.56 -12.69
CA CYS A 50 36.45 -12.66 -12.48
C CYS A 50 36.11 -11.37 -11.74
N ARG A 51 34.84 -11.15 -11.37
CA ARG A 51 34.33 -9.97 -10.64
C ARG A 51 34.45 -8.63 -11.38
N THR A 52 34.78 -8.64 -12.68
CA THR A 52 34.71 -7.43 -13.52
C THR A 52 33.31 -6.83 -13.45
N ALA A 53 33.22 -5.54 -13.17
CA ALA A 53 31.97 -4.83 -12.98
C ALA A 53 31.44 -4.26 -14.30
N TYR A 54 30.14 -4.48 -14.54
CA TYR A 54 29.39 -3.87 -15.64
C TYR A 54 28.26 -3.02 -15.08
N PHE A 55 27.88 -1.94 -15.77
CA PHE A 55 26.85 -1.03 -15.29
C PHE A 55 25.58 -1.14 -16.11
N GLY A 56 24.45 -1.20 -15.42
CA GLY A 56 23.14 -1.21 -16.07
C GLY A 56 22.80 0.15 -16.67
N THR A 57 22.73 0.22 -17.99
CA THR A 57 22.44 1.45 -18.76
C THR A 57 21.04 1.50 -19.33
N SER A 58 20.22 0.45 -19.18
CA SER A 58 18.84 0.48 -19.68
C SER A 58 17.96 1.47 -18.91
N PRO A 59 16.76 1.82 -19.42
CA PRO A 59 15.78 2.60 -18.66
C PRO A 59 15.34 1.96 -17.33
N ARG A 60 15.47 0.63 -17.21
CA ARG A 60 15.20 -0.15 -15.97
C ARG A 60 16.46 -0.36 -15.11
N GLY A 61 17.59 0.22 -15.51
CA GLY A 61 18.89 0.01 -14.87
C GLY A 61 19.47 -1.40 -15.07
N HIS A 62 19.07 -2.08 -16.14
CA HIS A 62 19.55 -3.41 -16.53
C HIS A 62 20.73 -3.31 -17.49
N LEU A 63 21.46 -4.42 -17.66
CA LEU A 63 22.49 -4.55 -18.70
C LEU A 63 21.85 -4.58 -20.08
N GLU A 64 22.49 -3.90 -21.03
CA GLU A 64 22.16 -3.93 -22.46
C GLU A 64 23.44 -4.21 -23.25
N PRO A 65 23.61 -5.42 -23.83
CA PRO A 65 22.68 -6.56 -23.84
C PRO A 65 22.57 -7.30 -22.49
N ASN A 66 21.52 -8.12 -22.32
CA ASN A 66 21.31 -8.93 -21.11
C ASN A 66 22.18 -10.20 -21.04
N ALA A 67 22.83 -10.57 -22.15
CA ALA A 67 23.78 -11.67 -22.26
C ALA A 67 24.95 -11.24 -23.15
N PHE A 68 26.18 -11.51 -22.71
CA PHE A 68 27.39 -11.06 -23.40
C PHE A 68 28.62 -11.87 -22.96
N MET A 69 29.73 -11.67 -23.65
CA MET A 69 31.03 -12.25 -23.28
C MET A 69 31.75 -11.29 -22.32
N CYS A 70 32.20 -11.78 -21.18
CA CYS A 70 32.98 -10.98 -20.25
C CYS A 70 34.29 -10.52 -20.91
N ALA A 71 34.55 -9.21 -20.89
CA ALA A 71 35.72 -8.60 -21.52
C ALA A 71 37.07 -9.06 -20.93
N GLU A 72 37.10 -9.48 -19.66
CA GLU A 72 38.34 -9.89 -18.97
C GLU A 72 38.59 -11.39 -19.05
N CYS A 73 37.58 -12.23 -18.79
CA CYS A 73 37.75 -13.69 -18.73
C CYS A 73 37.20 -14.46 -19.94
N ALA A 74 36.58 -13.75 -20.89
CA ALA A 74 35.95 -14.32 -22.08
C ALA A 74 34.93 -15.44 -21.81
N GLN A 75 34.34 -15.50 -20.61
CA GLN A 75 33.23 -16.41 -20.32
C GLN A 75 31.89 -15.79 -20.75
N PRO A 76 30.96 -16.58 -21.30
CA PRO A 76 29.60 -16.12 -21.55
C PRO A 76 28.91 -15.88 -20.22
N ILE A 77 28.28 -14.72 -20.06
CA ILE A 77 27.56 -14.34 -18.86
C ILE A 77 26.20 -13.75 -19.20
N THR A 78 25.20 -14.08 -18.40
CA THR A 78 23.89 -13.45 -18.40
C THR A 78 23.73 -12.52 -17.20
N MET A 79 22.85 -11.53 -17.32
CA MET A 79 22.57 -10.58 -16.24
C MET A 79 22.14 -11.29 -14.94
N ASP A 80 21.40 -12.40 -15.06
CA ASP A 80 20.88 -13.15 -13.90
C ASP A 80 21.95 -13.99 -13.19
N GLU A 81 23.09 -14.22 -13.82
CA GLU A 81 24.27 -14.86 -13.24
C GLU A 81 25.21 -13.85 -12.55
N CYS A 82 25.04 -12.55 -12.80
CA CYS A 82 25.92 -11.53 -12.24
C CYS A 82 25.75 -11.37 -10.72
N VAL A 83 26.82 -11.06 -10.00
CA VAL A 83 26.75 -10.68 -8.58
C VAL A 83 26.49 -9.18 -8.50
N LEU A 84 25.41 -8.76 -7.84
CA LEU A 84 25.00 -7.36 -7.83
C LEU A 84 25.57 -6.61 -6.63
N ARG A 85 26.04 -5.38 -6.87
CA ARG A 85 26.54 -4.44 -5.86
C ARG A 85 26.02 -3.03 -6.09
N GLY A 86 25.83 -2.25 -5.03
CA GLY A 86 25.53 -0.84 -5.15
C GLY A 86 26.79 -0.03 -5.51
N TYR A 87 26.68 0.92 -6.43
CA TYR A 87 27.79 1.79 -6.84
C TYR A 87 27.48 3.26 -6.62
N GLY A 88 28.41 3.98 -5.99
CA GLY A 88 28.30 5.42 -5.78
C GLY A 88 27.02 5.82 -5.02
N VAL A 89 26.58 4.98 -4.10
CA VAL A 89 25.47 5.22 -3.17
C VAL A 89 25.93 4.92 -1.75
N ALA A 90 25.57 5.79 -0.80
CA ALA A 90 25.89 5.58 0.61
C ALA A 90 25.05 4.45 1.24
N ASP A 91 23.84 4.26 0.73
CA ASP A 91 22.95 3.16 1.08
C ASP A 91 22.60 2.39 -0.20
N GLU A 92 22.95 1.10 -0.25
CA GLU A 92 22.63 0.25 -1.39
C GLU A 92 21.13 0.18 -1.67
N ARG A 93 20.24 0.49 -0.71
CA ARG A 93 18.80 0.60 -0.96
C ARG A 93 18.48 1.61 -2.07
N LEU A 94 19.26 2.69 -2.18
CA LEU A 94 19.07 3.74 -3.18
C LEU A 94 19.45 3.30 -4.59
N ALA A 95 20.17 2.19 -4.75
CA ALA A 95 20.52 1.64 -6.05
C ALA A 95 19.37 0.83 -6.70
N MET A 96 18.37 0.41 -5.92
CA MET A 96 17.20 -0.30 -6.42
C MET A 96 16.01 0.66 -6.55
N LEU A 97 15.29 0.60 -7.67
CA LEU A 97 14.00 1.26 -7.77
C LEU A 97 12.98 0.48 -6.93
N PRO A 98 12.33 1.10 -5.95
CA PRO A 98 11.34 0.42 -5.14
C PRO A 98 10.18 -0.08 -5.99
N THR A 99 9.65 -1.24 -5.61
CA THR A 99 8.42 -1.75 -6.20
C THR A 99 7.30 -0.78 -5.83
N GLY A 100 6.84 0.02 -6.79
CA GLY A 100 5.77 0.99 -6.56
C GLY A 100 4.47 0.32 -6.09
N VAL A 101 3.58 1.09 -5.46
CA VAL A 101 2.27 0.60 -5.00
C VAL A 101 1.52 -0.06 -6.17
N PRO A 102 0.99 -1.29 -6.04
CA PRO A 102 0.40 -2.01 -7.17
C PRO A 102 -0.71 -1.26 -7.88
N TRP A 103 -1.51 -0.47 -7.14
CA TRP A 103 -2.53 0.44 -7.66
C TRP A 103 -2.00 1.38 -8.76
N LEU A 104 -0.76 1.84 -8.65
CA LEU A 104 -0.14 2.78 -9.58
C LEU A 104 0.51 2.10 -10.80
N SER A 105 0.55 0.77 -10.85
CA SER A 105 1.15 0.01 -11.95
C SER A 105 0.23 -0.12 -13.18
N GLY A 106 0.77 -0.59 -14.32
CA GLY A 106 0.04 -0.77 -15.59
C GLY A 106 -0.77 -2.07 -15.74
N HIS A 107 -0.91 -2.88 -14.68
CA HIS A 107 -1.67 -4.14 -14.72
C HIS A 107 -3.21 -3.94 -14.72
N SER A 108 -3.98 -5.02 -14.87
CA SER A 108 -5.45 -4.98 -14.79
C SER A 108 -5.93 -4.44 -13.42
N TRP A 109 -6.97 -3.60 -13.42
CA TRP A 109 -7.41 -2.88 -12.22
C TRP A 109 -7.78 -3.79 -11.04
N ARG A 110 -8.37 -4.97 -11.30
CA ARG A 110 -8.74 -5.94 -10.26
C ARG A 110 -7.51 -6.49 -9.52
N ARG A 111 -6.48 -6.90 -10.27
CA ARG A 111 -5.23 -7.41 -9.69
C ARG A 111 -4.52 -6.32 -8.89
N ARG A 112 -4.50 -5.09 -9.42
CA ARG A 112 -3.93 -3.92 -8.74
C ARG A 112 -4.64 -3.63 -7.43
N TRP A 113 -5.97 -3.65 -7.43
CA TRP A 113 -6.79 -3.44 -6.24
C TRP A 113 -6.51 -4.51 -5.18
N TRP A 114 -6.66 -5.80 -5.51
CA TRP A 114 -6.43 -6.90 -4.57
C TRP A 114 -5.00 -6.94 -4.03
N ALA A 115 -3.99 -6.69 -4.88
CA ALA A 115 -2.61 -6.63 -4.43
C ALA A 115 -2.38 -5.47 -3.45
N THR A 116 -2.99 -4.31 -3.68
CA THR A 116 -2.88 -3.16 -2.78
C THR A 116 -3.60 -3.41 -1.45
N VAL A 117 -4.81 -3.99 -1.49
CA VAL A 117 -5.55 -4.43 -0.30
C VAL A 117 -4.73 -5.42 0.53
N GLY A 118 -4.14 -6.43 -0.12
CA GLY A 118 -3.30 -7.42 0.55
C GLY A 118 -2.06 -6.83 1.22
N ILE A 119 -1.41 -5.84 0.58
CA ILE A 119 -0.27 -5.12 1.18
C ILE A 119 -0.74 -4.27 2.37
N GLY A 120 -1.80 -3.47 2.21
CA GLY A 120 -2.31 -2.59 3.26
C GLY A 120 -2.75 -3.35 4.50
N MET A 121 -3.31 -4.55 4.34
CA MET A 121 -3.75 -5.39 5.44
C MET A 121 -2.61 -6.21 6.08
N GLY A 122 -1.77 -6.85 5.26
CA GLY A 122 -0.78 -7.82 5.75
C GLY A 122 0.60 -7.24 6.05
N ARG A 123 1.01 -6.18 5.34
CA ARG A 123 2.37 -5.60 5.43
C ARG A 123 2.35 -4.07 5.24
N PRO A 124 1.56 -3.33 6.03
CA PRO A 124 1.42 -1.88 5.85
C PRO A 124 2.74 -1.10 6.01
N ASN A 125 3.67 -1.60 6.82
CA ASN A 125 5.00 -1.01 7.01
C ASN A 125 5.79 -0.86 5.71
N ARG A 126 5.52 -1.70 4.70
CA ARG A 126 6.22 -1.61 3.41
C ARG A 126 5.77 -0.42 2.56
N LEU A 127 4.57 0.12 2.80
CA LEU A 127 3.98 1.15 1.94
C LEU A 127 4.87 2.39 1.84
N ASN A 128 5.48 2.85 2.95
CA ASN A 128 6.34 4.03 2.95
C ASN A 128 7.52 3.90 1.97
N GLY A 129 8.20 2.76 1.99
CA GLY A 129 9.31 2.47 1.08
C GLY A 129 8.91 2.28 -0.39
N MET A 130 7.62 2.16 -0.71
CA MET A 130 7.13 1.98 -2.09
C MET A 130 6.95 3.31 -2.85
N PHE A 131 7.07 4.47 -2.17
CA PHE A 131 6.88 5.77 -2.81
C PHE A 131 8.20 6.51 -3.06
N ASN A 132 8.45 6.88 -4.31
CA ASN A 132 9.66 7.64 -4.71
C ASN A 132 9.38 8.93 -5.46
N SER A 133 8.13 9.11 -5.88
CA SER A 133 7.68 10.32 -6.55
C SER A 133 6.97 11.24 -5.57
N GLU A 134 6.70 12.47 -6.00
CA GLU A 134 5.77 13.36 -5.32
C GLU A 134 4.42 12.67 -5.04
N PRO A 135 3.70 13.07 -3.98
CA PRO A 135 2.42 12.48 -3.63
C PRO A 135 1.39 12.58 -4.76
N ARG A 136 0.79 11.46 -5.14
CA ARG A 136 -0.25 11.34 -6.18
C ARG A 136 -1.64 11.28 -5.55
N LEU A 137 -2.05 12.40 -4.95
CA LEU A 137 -3.28 12.49 -4.14
C LEU A 137 -4.54 12.03 -4.87
N ALA A 138 -4.65 12.34 -6.16
CA ALA A 138 -5.81 11.95 -6.97
C ALA A 138 -5.91 10.42 -7.10
N ASP A 139 -4.78 9.71 -7.26
CA ASP A 139 -4.78 8.26 -7.43
C ASP A 139 -5.04 7.54 -6.10
N ALA A 140 -4.57 8.09 -4.99
CA ALA A 140 -4.87 7.62 -3.63
C ALA A 140 -6.34 7.81 -3.27
N ALA A 141 -6.90 9.00 -3.58
CA ALA A 141 -8.32 9.29 -3.35
C ALA A 141 -9.22 8.36 -4.20
N ARG A 142 -8.87 8.12 -5.47
CA ARG A 142 -9.58 7.18 -6.35
C ARG A 142 -9.54 5.75 -5.78
N PHE A 143 -8.38 5.30 -5.29
CA PHE A 143 -8.26 3.99 -4.66
C PHE A 143 -9.17 3.88 -3.43
N LEU A 144 -9.09 4.84 -2.51
CA LEU A 144 -9.87 4.83 -1.27
C LEU A 144 -11.37 4.90 -1.55
N ALA A 145 -11.80 5.72 -2.52
CA ALA A 145 -13.20 5.82 -2.90
C ALA A 145 -13.73 4.52 -3.51
N LEU A 146 -13.00 3.93 -4.46
CA LEU A 146 -13.36 2.64 -5.05
C LEU A 146 -13.38 1.53 -3.99
N HIS A 147 -12.37 1.49 -3.12
CA HIS A 147 -12.26 0.50 -2.06
C HIS A 147 -13.41 0.64 -1.05
N GLY A 148 -13.76 1.86 -0.66
CA GLY A 148 -14.92 2.14 0.19
C GLY A 148 -16.20 1.60 -0.42
N TRP A 149 -16.50 1.96 -1.67
CA TRP A 149 -17.68 1.48 -2.38
C TRP A 149 -17.75 -0.05 -2.50
N LEU A 150 -16.65 -0.68 -2.93
CA LEU A 150 -16.59 -2.14 -3.08
C LEU A 150 -16.77 -2.86 -1.74
N SER A 151 -16.30 -2.26 -0.65
CA SER A 151 -16.41 -2.86 0.68
C SER A 151 -17.79 -2.63 1.31
N ALA A 152 -18.45 -1.50 1.00
CA ALA A 152 -19.78 -1.19 1.52
C ALA A 152 -20.91 -1.88 0.76
N ALA A 153 -20.74 -2.10 -0.55
CA ALA A 153 -21.82 -2.57 -1.42
C ALA A 153 -22.47 -3.88 -0.97
N PRO A 154 -21.74 -4.95 -0.54
CA PRO A 154 -22.38 -6.18 -0.08
C PRO A 154 -23.27 -5.97 1.14
N THR A 155 -22.81 -5.16 2.09
CA THR A 155 -23.56 -4.84 3.31
C THR A 155 -24.75 -3.93 3.00
N ALA A 156 -24.59 -2.98 2.07
CA ALA A 156 -25.71 -2.18 1.55
C ALA A 156 -26.81 -3.07 0.95
N VAL A 157 -26.44 -3.99 0.07
CA VAL A 157 -27.38 -4.93 -0.54
C VAL A 157 -28.05 -5.80 0.54
N PHE A 158 -27.29 -6.32 1.50
CA PHE A 158 -27.85 -7.09 2.60
C PHE A 158 -28.91 -6.30 3.38
N PHE A 159 -28.60 -5.05 3.79
CA PHE A 159 -29.55 -4.21 4.51
C PHE A 159 -30.78 -3.87 3.67
N LEU A 160 -30.61 -3.50 2.40
CA LEU A 160 -31.71 -3.20 1.49
C LEU A 160 -32.64 -4.42 1.33
N LEU A 161 -32.10 -5.63 1.23
CA LEU A 161 -32.89 -6.86 1.16
C LEU A 161 -33.66 -7.12 2.46
N THR A 162 -33.03 -6.93 3.62
CA THR A 162 -33.71 -7.11 4.92
C THR A 162 -34.82 -6.07 5.16
N MET A 163 -34.64 -4.84 4.67
CA MET A 163 -35.63 -3.77 4.82
C MET A 163 -36.72 -3.79 3.74
N ALA A 164 -36.45 -4.38 2.57
CA ALA A 164 -37.48 -4.59 1.56
C ALA A 164 -38.59 -5.55 2.04
N TRP A 165 -38.29 -6.49 2.93
CA TRP A 165 -39.26 -7.46 3.43
C TRP A 165 -40.43 -6.82 4.21
N PRO A 166 -40.21 -5.92 5.19
CA PRO A 166 -41.28 -5.15 5.83
C PRO A 166 -42.10 -4.30 4.85
N LEU A 167 -41.47 -3.71 3.82
CA LEU A 167 -42.14 -2.91 2.79
C LEU A 167 -43.16 -3.73 1.99
N LEU A 168 -42.80 -4.97 1.63
CA LEU A 168 -43.72 -5.90 0.96
C LEU A 168 -44.93 -6.29 1.84
N ASN A 169 -44.81 -6.15 3.17
CA ASN A 169 -45.87 -6.43 4.13
C ASN A 169 -46.66 -5.18 4.55
N GLY A 170 -46.51 -4.05 3.84
CA GLY A 170 -47.29 -2.83 4.09
C GLY A 170 -46.87 -2.03 5.33
N SER A 171 -45.69 -2.29 5.89
CA SER A 171 -45.14 -1.46 6.97
C SER A 171 -44.43 -0.21 6.41
N GLY A 172 -44.52 0.91 7.13
CA GLY A 172 -44.05 2.24 6.69
C GLY A 172 -42.52 2.43 6.69
N ALA A 173 -41.75 1.52 6.11
CA ALA A 173 -40.28 1.53 6.15
C ALA A 173 -39.58 2.46 5.11
N GLY A 174 -40.31 3.42 4.51
CA GLY A 174 -39.78 4.26 3.43
C GLY A 174 -38.66 5.21 3.86
N ILE A 175 -38.76 5.79 5.06
CA ILE A 175 -37.75 6.72 5.61
C ILE A 175 -36.44 5.99 5.92
N ASP A 176 -36.52 4.75 6.42
CA ASP A 176 -35.35 3.95 6.77
C ASP A 176 -34.48 3.62 5.55
N MET A 177 -35.12 3.32 4.40
CA MET A 177 -34.42 3.02 3.15
C MET A 177 -33.61 4.22 2.62
N ALA A 178 -34.17 5.43 2.74
CA ALA A 178 -33.48 6.65 2.31
C ALA A 178 -32.26 6.94 3.19
N VAL A 179 -32.38 6.78 4.52
CA VAL A 179 -31.27 6.95 5.46
C VAL A 179 -30.15 5.94 5.17
N VAL A 180 -30.49 4.68 4.93
CA VAL A 180 -29.53 3.63 4.58
C VAL A 180 -28.81 3.98 3.27
N ALA A 181 -29.55 4.36 2.22
CA ALA A 181 -28.95 4.73 0.94
C ALA A 181 -27.99 5.93 1.07
N VAL A 182 -28.40 6.98 1.78
CA VAL A 182 -27.55 8.16 2.03
C VAL A 182 -26.28 7.77 2.80
N PHE A 183 -26.39 6.90 3.81
CA PHE A 183 -25.24 6.43 4.57
C PHE A 183 -24.20 5.73 3.68
N TYR A 184 -24.64 4.83 2.80
CA TYR A 184 -23.73 4.13 1.88
C TYR A 184 -23.12 5.04 0.82
N VAL A 185 -23.89 6.01 0.32
CA VAL A 185 -23.38 7.05 -0.60
C VAL A 185 -22.37 7.98 0.07
N ALA A 186 -22.59 8.31 1.34
CA ALA A 186 -21.70 9.17 2.13
C ALA A 186 -20.44 8.44 2.63
N MET A 187 -20.43 7.10 2.65
CA MET A 187 -19.33 6.32 3.24
C MET A 187 -17.96 6.64 2.60
N PRO A 188 -17.76 6.66 1.27
CA PRO A 188 -16.47 7.03 0.68
C PRO A 188 -16.01 8.44 1.06
N LEU A 189 -16.94 9.39 1.16
CA LEU A 189 -16.65 10.75 1.60
C LEU A 189 -16.20 10.75 3.08
N SER A 190 -16.87 9.98 3.94
CA SER A 190 -16.47 9.84 5.34
C SER A 190 -15.07 9.23 5.49
N LEU A 191 -14.75 8.19 4.69
CA LEU A 191 -13.41 7.57 4.68
C LEU A 191 -12.35 8.55 4.18
N TYR A 192 -12.68 9.36 3.17
CA TYR A 192 -11.79 10.40 2.66
C TYR A 192 -11.47 11.46 3.72
N LEU A 193 -12.49 11.98 4.40
CA LEU A 193 -12.32 12.96 5.48
C LEU A 193 -11.55 12.35 6.66
N LEU A 194 -11.86 11.10 7.01
CA LEU A 194 -11.17 10.36 8.05
C LEU A 194 -9.68 10.17 7.71
N ALA A 195 -9.36 9.76 6.49
CA ALA A 195 -7.97 9.64 6.01
C ALA A 195 -7.24 10.99 6.04
N TRP A 196 -7.88 12.09 5.62
CA TRP A 196 -7.31 13.42 5.69
C TRP A 196 -7.07 13.92 7.11
N SER A 197 -8.00 13.69 8.03
CA SER A 197 -7.84 14.07 9.43
C SER A 197 -6.64 13.35 10.06
N GLY A 198 -6.52 12.03 9.85
CA GLY A 198 -5.38 11.24 10.31
C GLY A 198 -4.06 11.69 9.65
N ALA A 199 -4.08 11.95 8.34
CA ALA A 199 -2.91 12.42 7.60
C ALA A 199 -2.43 13.81 8.04
N PHE A 200 -3.36 14.74 8.23
CA PHE A 200 -3.06 16.09 8.72
C PHE A 200 -2.45 16.01 10.12
N ALA A 201 -3.08 15.27 11.03
CA ALA A 201 -2.59 15.06 12.39
C ALA A 201 -1.17 14.43 12.39
N ALA A 202 -0.96 13.38 11.60
CA ALA A 202 0.35 12.76 11.44
C ALA A 202 1.40 13.73 10.87
N SER A 203 1.01 14.56 9.89
CA SER A 203 1.93 15.54 9.28
C SER A 203 2.38 16.62 10.25
N LEU A 204 1.55 17.03 11.21
CA LEU A 204 1.93 18.02 12.23
C LEU A 204 3.06 17.49 13.12
N VAL A 205 3.00 16.19 13.47
CA VAL A 205 4.04 15.52 14.27
C VAL A 205 5.26 15.14 13.42
N GLY A 206 5.02 14.65 12.21
CA GLY A 206 6.03 14.14 11.29
C GLY A 206 6.76 15.22 10.49
N ARG A 207 6.36 16.50 10.57
CA ARG A 207 7.00 17.61 9.84
C ARG A 207 8.49 17.71 10.15
N ALA A 208 8.89 17.44 11.41
CA ALA A 208 10.30 17.40 11.82
C ALA A 208 11.11 16.30 11.12
N HIS A 209 10.43 15.27 10.60
CA HIS A 209 11.02 14.14 9.89
C HIS A 209 10.72 14.17 8.38
N GLY A 210 10.22 15.29 7.85
CA GLY A 210 9.96 15.47 6.42
C GLY A 210 8.68 14.81 5.89
N LEU A 211 7.78 14.33 6.76
CA LEU A 211 6.51 13.76 6.30
C LEU A 211 5.53 14.86 5.88
N SER A 212 5.24 14.96 4.58
CA SER A 212 4.22 15.87 4.07
C SER A 212 2.80 15.33 4.32
N ALA A 213 1.81 16.22 4.46
CA ALA A 213 0.41 15.83 4.61
C ALA A 213 -0.10 15.00 3.42
N GLY A 214 0.37 15.33 2.22
CA GLY A 214 0.05 14.58 1.02
C GLY A 214 0.55 13.13 1.07
N ARG A 215 1.80 12.92 1.50
CA ARG A 215 2.35 11.57 1.68
C ARG A 215 1.62 10.80 2.79
N ALA A 216 1.33 11.47 3.90
CA ALA A 216 0.57 10.86 5.00
C ALA A 216 -0.83 10.41 4.52
N PHE A 217 -1.48 11.20 3.66
CA PHE A 217 -2.77 10.83 3.06
C PHE A 217 -2.66 9.59 2.17
N GLU A 218 -1.63 9.50 1.32
CA GLU A 218 -1.41 8.30 0.51
C GLU A 218 -1.19 7.06 1.39
N LEU A 219 -0.40 7.18 2.46
CA LEU A 219 -0.16 6.09 3.39
C LEU A 219 -1.47 5.62 4.06
N CYS A 220 -2.29 6.56 4.55
CA CYS A 220 -3.63 6.26 5.09
C CYS A 220 -4.54 5.61 4.04
N ALA A 221 -4.57 6.12 2.81
CA ALA A 221 -5.44 5.62 1.76
C ALA A 221 -5.04 4.20 1.32
N TYR A 222 -3.75 3.92 1.14
CA TYR A 222 -3.28 2.62 0.68
C TYR A 222 -3.17 1.58 1.81
N SER A 223 -3.15 1.99 3.08
CA SER A 223 -3.27 1.08 4.22
C SER A 223 -4.71 0.63 4.49
N SER A 224 -5.70 1.12 3.73
CA SER A 224 -7.12 0.84 3.92
C SER A 224 -7.57 -0.59 3.66
N GLY A 225 -6.65 -1.51 3.31
CA GLY A 225 -6.94 -2.93 3.07
C GLY A 225 -7.88 -3.61 4.07
N PRO A 226 -7.76 -3.40 5.40
CA PRO A 226 -8.68 -3.97 6.39
C PRO A 226 -10.15 -3.58 6.20
N LEU A 227 -10.46 -2.46 5.53
CA LEU A 227 -11.84 -2.04 5.28
C LEU A 227 -12.60 -3.03 4.38
N VAL A 228 -11.91 -3.95 3.67
CA VAL A 228 -12.56 -5.04 2.92
C VAL A 228 -13.49 -5.89 3.79
N PHE A 229 -13.25 -5.94 5.11
CA PHE A 229 -14.13 -6.66 6.05
C PHE A 229 -15.48 -5.99 6.26
N PHE A 230 -15.73 -4.77 5.75
CA PHE A 230 -17.09 -4.23 5.66
C PHE A 230 -18.01 -5.04 4.77
N CYS A 231 -17.48 -5.91 3.90
CA CYS A 231 -18.30 -6.85 3.14
C CYS A 231 -19.03 -7.87 4.04
N VAL A 232 -18.56 -8.05 5.28
CA VAL A 232 -19.16 -8.96 6.26
C VAL A 232 -20.02 -8.14 7.22
N PRO A 233 -21.35 -8.37 7.24
CA PRO A 233 -22.22 -7.73 8.22
C PRO A 233 -21.70 -7.91 9.65
N CYS A 234 -21.85 -6.88 10.49
CA CYS A 234 -21.45 -6.85 11.90
C CYS A 234 -19.94 -6.84 12.21
N VAL A 235 -19.04 -7.03 11.24
CA VAL A 235 -17.57 -7.00 11.46
C VAL A 235 -16.95 -5.61 11.24
N GLY A 236 -17.73 -4.66 10.72
CA GLY A 236 -17.24 -3.35 10.28
C GLY A 236 -16.52 -2.52 11.35
N GLY A 237 -16.92 -2.59 12.61
CA GLY A 237 -16.24 -1.86 13.68
C GLY A 237 -14.77 -2.27 13.85
N VAL A 238 -14.49 -3.57 13.75
CA VAL A 238 -13.12 -4.13 13.85
C VAL A 238 -12.27 -3.68 12.66
N ALA A 239 -12.88 -3.58 11.47
CA ALA A 239 -12.21 -3.13 10.26
C ALA A 239 -11.65 -1.70 10.38
N TYR A 240 -12.40 -0.78 11.02
CA TYR A 240 -11.93 0.59 11.29
C TYR A 240 -10.72 0.63 12.21
N VAL A 241 -10.78 -0.10 13.33
CA VAL A 241 -9.68 -0.16 14.31
C VAL A 241 -8.44 -0.77 13.66
N TRP A 242 -8.61 -1.84 12.88
CA TRP A 242 -7.51 -2.46 12.16
C TRP A 242 -6.91 -1.50 11.11
N TRP A 243 -7.74 -0.80 10.33
CA TRP A 243 -7.22 0.19 9.39
C TRP A 243 -6.44 1.31 10.10
N ALA A 244 -6.93 1.80 11.24
CA ALA A 244 -6.20 2.79 12.04
C ALA A 244 -4.80 2.27 12.41
N ILE A 245 -4.70 1.04 12.92
CA ILE A 245 -3.42 0.40 13.24
C ILE A 245 -2.55 0.26 11.98
N ALA A 246 -3.11 -0.17 10.86
CA ALA A 246 -2.38 -0.32 9.61
C ALA A 246 -1.83 1.03 9.10
N ALA A 247 -2.61 2.11 9.19
CA ALA A 247 -2.16 3.46 8.85
C ALA A 247 -1.00 3.92 9.75
N VAL A 248 -1.10 3.70 11.06
CA VAL A 248 -0.01 4.01 12.01
C VAL A 248 1.26 3.24 11.65
N VAL A 249 1.14 1.93 11.41
CA VAL A 249 2.29 1.09 11.05
C VAL A 249 2.90 1.54 9.72
N ALA A 250 2.09 1.91 8.73
CA ALA A 250 2.56 2.44 7.45
C ALA A 250 3.34 3.75 7.61
N MET A 251 3.03 4.56 8.62
CA MET A 251 3.71 5.83 8.91
C MET A 251 4.87 5.71 9.92
N SER A 252 5.05 4.56 10.55
CA SER A 252 5.96 4.38 11.70
C SER A 252 7.44 4.61 11.36
N GLU A 253 7.84 4.49 10.10
CA GLU A 253 9.20 4.83 9.65
C GLU A 253 9.43 6.35 9.58
N ALA A 254 8.36 7.13 9.37
CA ALA A 254 8.42 8.59 9.23
C ALA A 254 8.06 9.33 10.53
N VAL A 255 7.37 8.67 11.46
CA VAL A 255 6.94 9.26 12.73
C VAL A 255 7.31 8.33 13.89
N PRO A 256 8.00 8.82 14.94
CA PRO A 256 8.28 8.03 16.14
C PRO A 256 7.00 7.41 16.71
N LEU A 257 6.97 6.09 16.86
CA LEU A 257 5.79 5.29 17.23
C LEU A 257 4.98 5.89 18.39
N GLY A 258 5.62 6.34 19.47
CA GLY A 258 4.93 6.87 20.64
C GLY A 258 4.06 8.10 20.36
N LYS A 259 4.52 9.02 19.50
CA LYS A 259 3.77 10.25 19.15
C LYS A 259 2.84 10.03 17.97
N GLY A 260 3.24 9.18 17.02
CA GLY A 260 2.45 8.86 15.82
C GLY A 260 1.17 8.08 16.14
N VAL A 261 1.26 7.06 17.02
CA VAL A 261 0.10 6.26 17.44
C VAL A 261 -0.96 7.16 18.09
N ALA A 262 -0.57 7.97 19.07
CA ALA A 262 -1.51 8.80 19.82
C ALA A 262 -2.24 9.81 18.92
N VAL A 263 -1.53 10.46 18.01
CA VAL A 263 -2.10 11.53 17.17
C VAL A 263 -2.96 10.99 16.04
N VAL A 264 -2.57 9.88 15.40
CA VAL A 264 -3.39 9.23 14.38
C VAL A 264 -4.64 8.62 15.01
N MET A 265 -4.50 7.94 16.16
CA MET A 265 -5.66 7.39 16.87
C MET A 265 -6.60 8.51 17.35
N MET A 266 -6.09 9.63 17.87
CA MET A 266 -6.92 10.77 18.25
C MET A 266 -7.64 11.41 17.06
N GLY A 267 -6.96 11.58 15.92
CA GLY A 267 -7.59 12.10 14.71
C GLY A 267 -8.69 11.18 14.18
N LEU A 268 -8.40 9.88 14.11
CA LEU A 268 -9.35 8.89 13.58
C LEU A 268 -10.54 8.66 14.52
N LEU A 269 -10.29 8.52 15.83
CA LEU A 269 -11.35 8.35 16.82
C LEU A 269 -12.17 9.62 16.97
N GLY A 270 -11.53 10.79 17.03
CA GLY A 270 -12.23 12.07 17.15
C GLY A 270 -13.22 12.33 16.01
N PHE A 271 -12.82 12.02 14.78
CA PHE A 271 -13.71 12.16 13.62
C PHE A 271 -14.82 11.10 13.62
N PHE A 272 -14.53 9.87 14.04
CA PHE A 272 -15.54 8.82 14.19
C PHE A 272 -16.62 9.21 15.21
N PHE A 273 -16.20 9.73 16.38
CA PHE A 273 -17.12 10.24 17.40
C PHE A 273 -17.94 11.43 16.88
N LEU A 274 -17.32 12.37 16.16
CA LEU A 274 -18.03 13.50 15.56
C LEU A 274 -19.12 13.03 14.58
N GLY A 275 -18.81 12.03 13.76
CA GLY A 275 -19.77 11.42 12.84
C GLY A 275 -20.97 10.79 13.55
N ILE A 276 -20.72 10.03 14.63
CA ILE A 276 -21.78 9.46 15.47
C ILE A 276 -22.66 10.55 16.08
N VAL A 277 -22.05 11.59 16.64
CA VAL A 277 -22.80 12.72 17.24
C VAL A 277 -23.66 13.43 16.21
N LEU A 278 -23.13 13.64 14.99
CA LEU A 278 -23.85 14.31 13.92
C LEU A 278 -25.03 13.47 13.40
N ILE A 279 -24.84 12.16 13.25
CA ILE A 279 -25.93 11.22 12.89
C ILE A 279 -26.99 11.21 13.99
N ALA A 280 -26.58 11.09 15.26
CA ALA A 280 -27.50 11.13 16.39
C ALA A 280 -28.31 12.43 16.40
N PHE A 281 -27.66 13.57 16.16
CA PHE A 281 -28.33 14.87 16.07
C PHE A 281 -29.35 14.94 14.93
N ILE A 282 -29.01 14.47 13.73
CA ILE A 282 -29.93 14.44 12.58
C ILE A 282 -31.14 13.56 12.89
N VAL A 283 -30.91 12.34 13.37
CA VAL A 283 -31.97 11.38 13.73
C VAL A 283 -32.88 11.96 14.82
N PHE A 284 -32.31 12.56 15.85
CA PHE A 284 -33.09 13.18 16.92
C PHE A 284 -33.91 14.35 16.37
N SER A 285 -33.29 15.24 15.59
CA SER A 285 -33.98 16.41 15.03
C SER A 285 -35.14 16.04 14.10
N GLY A 286 -35.02 14.97 13.32
CA GLY A 286 -36.10 14.49 12.44
C GLY A 286 -37.28 13.87 13.19
N PHE A 287 -37.13 13.49 14.47
CA PHE A 287 -38.21 12.90 15.27
C PHE A 287 -39.13 13.97 15.90
N TRP A 288 -38.69 15.24 15.95
CA TRP A 288 -39.43 16.34 16.56
C TRP A 288 -40.24 17.19 15.56
N TRP A 289 -40.24 16.82 14.27
CA TRP A 289 -41.02 17.43 13.21
C TRP A 289 -42.05 16.45 12.66
#